data_AF-A0A559KPF4-F1
#
_entry.id   AF-A0A559KPF4-F1
#
_cell.length_a   1.000
_cell.length_b   1.000
_cell.length_c   1.000
_cell.angle_alpha   90.00
_cell.angle_beta   90.00
_cell.angle_gamma   90.00
#
_symmetry.space_group_name_H-M   'P 1'
#
loop_
_entity.id
_entity.type
_entity.pdbx_description
1 polymer ?
#
loop_
_entity_poly.entity_id
_entity_poly.type
_entity_poly.pdbx_seq_one_letter_code
_entity_poly.pdbx_strand_id
1 'polypeptide(L)'
;MSRRSMDASGPHEATSTGYRHSTDPGRGSGSGGHGGMFSIPEYSSPASESESTSGSGTQIDERNRYFHSRRVKPGEVEKPWLEKTNPKEKWVTIFPILAIFLGLVGSGFLVWDGIRSVVKNKYCLVMDEDFSQGLNPNIWTKEVEVGGYGNGQFEQTTNTDENVYVEDGKLIIKATLQDPKLMQKNNVINLLKAGTCTSKVWSNCVTSTNLTAGNNSVVPPARSGRINTKKGANIRYGRIEVTAKLPEGDWLWPAIWMLPRQSVYGAWPRSGEIDIIESRGNNWTYKQGGNDIVSSALHWGPNSANDGWWKTNNKRKALHTTYSAGFNMFGLEWSEKYLFTYVNTRLLQVTYTNFKKPMYKRGGFPDVDQNGTRLTDPWTVSPNVNAPFDQEFYLILNVAVGGTNGWFEDGKSEKPWYDASPTAKKDFWDAREQWYPTWTQPQLEVSRVLMMQQCNGNEDL
;
A
#
# COMPACT_ATOMS: atom_id res chain seq x y z
N MET A 1 -55.84 42.28 22.19
CA MET A 1 -55.42 43.60 22.72
C MET A 1 -53.92 43.66 22.53
N SER A 2 -53.25 44.56 21.80
CA SER A 2 -53.54 45.89 21.27
C SER A 2 -52.78 46.08 19.93
N ARG A 3 -53.20 47.08 19.15
CA ARG A 3 -52.86 47.39 17.74
C ARG A 3 -51.58 48.24 17.57
N ARG A 4 -50.97 48.18 16.36
CA ARG A 4 -50.60 49.28 15.41
C ARG A 4 -49.42 48.81 14.51
N SER A 5 -49.57 48.58 13.19
CA SER A 5 -49.60 49.53 12.04
C SER A 5 -48.31 50.37 11.94
N MET A 6 -47.57 50.52 10.82
CA MET A 6 -47.93 50.65 9.39
C MET A 6 -46.64 50.67 8.52
N ASP A 7 -46.81 50.34 7.23
CA ASP A 7 -46.19 50.88 5.99
C ASP A 7 -44.65 50.97 5.81
N ALA A 8 -44.03 50.93 4.62
CA ALA A 8 -44.32 50.55 3.23
C ALA A 8 -43.11 51.04 2.38
N SER A 9 -43.02 50.56 1.14
CA SER A 9 -42.34 51.16 -0.03
C SER A 9 -40.85 50.86 -0.29
N GLY A 10 -40.60 50.39 -1.53
CA GLY A 10 -39.31 50.05 -2.11
C GLY A 10 -38.64 51.21 -2.88
N PRO A 11 -38.19 51.00 -4.12
CA PRO A 11 -36.77 50.92 -4.48
C PRO A 11 -36.24 52.15 -5.24
N HIS A 12 -34.91 52.28 -5.36
CA HIS A 12 -34.30 53.22 -6.30
C HIS A 12 -33.08 52.64 -7.01
N GLU A 13 -33.15 52.73 -8.34
CA GLU A 13 -32.13 52.53 -9.36
C GLU A 13 -31.89 53.90 -10.03
N ALA A 14 -30.63 54.27 -10.33
CA ALA A 14 -30.20 55.29 -11.31
C ALA A 14 -28.65 55.31 -11.36
N THR A 15 -27.95 54.80 -12.38
CA THR A 15 -27.62 55.32 -13.73
C THR A 15 -26.73 56.58 -13.83
N SER A 16 -25.50 56.35 -14.33
CA SER A 16 -24.82 57.01 -15.49
C SER A 16 -24.40 58.50 -15.47
N THR A 17 -23.08 58.72 -15.68
CA THR A 17 -22.42 59.73 -16.56
C THR A 17 -21.03 59.17 -16.95
N GLY A 18 -20.37 59.35 -18.12
CA GLY A 18 -20.65 60.01 -19.40
C GLY A 18 -19.34 60.52 -20.07
N TYR A 19 -18.99 60.01 -21.28
CA TYR A 19 -18.18 60.61 -22.39
C TYR A 19 -16.65 60.89 -22.20
N ARG A 20 -15.72 60.89 -23.20
CA ARG A 20 -15.73 61.07 -24.68
C ARG A 20 -14.39 60.57 -25.36
N HIS A 21 -14.45 60.35 -26.68
CA HIS A 21 -13.47 59.90 -27.71
C HIS A 21 -12.09 60.61 -27.87
N SER A 22 -11.06 59.90 -28.40
CA SER A 22 -10.52 60.03 -29.80
C SER A 22 -9.23 59.22 -30.11
N THR A 23 -9.28 58.45 -31.22
CA THR A 23 -8.26 58.11 -32.27
C THR A 23 -6.90 57.39 -32.02
N ASP A 24 -6.73 56.30 -32.78
CA ASP A 24 -5.61 55.34 -33.11
C ASP A 24 -4.34 55.97 -33.75
N PRO A 25 -3.24 55.24 -34.18
CA PRO A 25 -2.89 53.81 -34.07
C PRO A 25 -1.41 53.44 -33.74
N GLY A 26 -1.15 52.16 -33.42
CA GLY A 26 0.22 51.59 -33.41
C GLY A 26 0.38 50.12 -32.96
N ARG A 27 0.55 49.22 -33.93
CA ARG A 27 0.85 47.76 -33.89
C ARG A 27 1.73 47.23 -32.73
N GLY A 28 1.40 46.00 -32.28
CA GLY A 28 2.35 45.07 -31.67
C GLY A 28 1.70 43.88 -30.95
N SER A 29 1.44 42.78 -31.65
CA SER A 29 0.92 41.51 -31.11
C SER A 29 2.01 40.70 -30.41
N GLY A 30 1.75 40.21 -29.20
CA GLY A 30 2.61 39.25 -28.51
C GLY A 30 1.90 38.54 -27.36
N SER A 31 1.23 37.43 -27.64
CA SER A 31 0.67 36.51 -26.65
C SER A 31 1.75 35.53 -26.16
N GLY A 32 2.18 35.67 -24.90
CA GLY A 32 3.06 34.72 -24.23
C GLY A 32 2.26 33.61 -23.55
N GLY A 33 2.09 32.48 -24.23
CA GLY A 33 1.59 31.21 -23.68
C GLY A 33 2.75 30.27 -23.39
N HIS A 34 2.72 29.65 -22.20
CA HIS A 34 3.72 28.76 -21.63
C HIS A 34 4.02 27.51 -22.49
N GLY A 35 5.30 27.24 -22.73
CA GLY A 35 5.82 26.01 -23.32
C GLY A 35 6.26 25.01 -22.26
N GLY A 36 5.76 23.78 -22.37
CA GLY A 36 6.19 22.61 -21.58
C GLY A 36 7.53 22.03 -22.05
N MET A 37 8.15 21.26 -21.18
CA MET A 37 9.43 20.59 -21.39
C MET A 37 9.20 19.08 -21.59
N PHE A 38 8.88 18.68 -22.84
CA PHE A 38 9.08 17.32 -23.34
C PHE A 38 9.45 17.43 -24.81
N SER A 39 10.76 17.34 -25.10
CA SER A 39 11.31 17.35 -26.46
C SER A 39 11.94 16.00 -26.76
N ILE A 40 11.53 15.37 -27.86
CA ILE A 40 12.20 14.24 -28.52
C ILE A 40 13.15 14.84 -29.57
N PRO A 41 14.39 14.35 -29.79
CA PRO A 41 15.28 14.94 -30.78
C PRO A 41 14.89 14.48 -32.20
N GLU A 42 14.61 15.43 -33.08
CA GLU A 42 14.50 15.22 -34.53
C GLU A 42 15.89 15.20 -35.19
N TYR A 43 16.11 14.15 -35.99
CA TYR A 43 16.93 14.05 -37.19
C TYR A 43 17.99 15.13 -37.48
N SER A 44 19.26 14.70 -37.51
CA SER A 44 20.33 15.35 -38.27
C SER A 44 20.50 14.67 -39.63
N SER A 45 20.31 15.41 -40.72
CA SER A 45 20.74 15.05 -42.08
C SER A 45 21.41 16.29 -42.70
N PRO A 46 22.58 16.19 -43.35
CA PRO A 46 23.31 17.36 -43.83
C PRO A 46 22.68 17.95 -45.10
N ALA A 47 22.79 19.27 -45.23
CA ALA A 47 22.27 20.08 -46.32
C ALA A 47 22.95 19.75 -47.67
N SER A 48 22.14 19.53 -48.70
CA SER A 48 22.58 19.57 -50.10
C SER A 48 22.42 21.00 -50.64
N GLU A 49 23.55 21.64 -50.96
CA GLU A 49 23.57 22.88 -51.74
C GLU A 49 22.95 22.62 -53.13
N SER A 50 22.01 23.47 -53.53
CA SER A 50 21.50 23.53 -54.91
C SER A 50 21.78 24.92 -55.45
N GLU A 51 22.92 25.06 -56.12
CA GLU A 51 23.17 26.20 -56.99
C GLU A 51 22.22 26.14 -58.19
N SER A 52 21.50 27.25 -58.40
CA SER A 52 20.57 27.45 -59.49
C SER A 52 21.31 28.13 -60.64
N THR A 53 21.60 27.39 -61.72
CA THR A 53 22.06 27.98 -62.98
C THR A 53 20.87 28.07 -63.95
N SER A 54 20.37 29.28 -64.14
CA SER A 54 19.39 29.62 -65.17
C SER A 54 20.07 29.71 -66.54
N GLY A 55 19.78 28.74 -67.42
CA GLY A 55 20.17 28.76 -68.83
C GLY A 55 18.95 28.61 -69.74
N SER A 56 18.69 29.61 -70.58
CA SER A 56 17.63 29.56 -71.59
C SER A 56 18.01 28.61 -72.73
N GLY A 57 17.13 27.65 -73.05
CA GLY A 57 17.30 26.78 -74.21
C GLY A 57 15.99 26.12 -74.62
N THR A 58 15.45 26.55 -75.75
CA THR A 58 14.54 25.87 -76.70
C THR A 58 13.66 24.74 -76.17
N GLN A 59 12.33 24.94 -76.24
CA GLN A 59 11.34 23.84 -76.20
C GLN A 59 11.67 22.81 -77.28
N ILE A 60 12.24 21.69 -76.85
CA ILE A 60 12.35 20.48 -77.65
C ILE A 60 11.14 19.63 -77.30
N ASP A 61 10.32 19.38 -78.31
CA ASP A 61 9.15 18.50 -78.31
C ASP A 61 9.58 17.07 -77.94
N GLU A 62 9.67 16.77 -76.65
CA GLU A 62 9.87 15.41 -76.15
C GLU A 62 8.58 14.61 -76.32
N ARG A 63 8.41 14.07 -77.53
CA ARG A 63 7.56 12.91 -77.78
C ARG A 63 7.84 11.90 -76.67
N ASN A 64 6.81 11.56 -75.88
CA ASN A 64 6.81 10.49 -74.88
C ASN A 64 7.55 9.25 -75.43
N ARG A 65 8.84 9.14 -75.12
CA ARG A 65 9.59 7.91 -75.34
C ARG A 65 9.12 6.96 -74.27
N TYR A 66 8.15 6.13 -74.63
CA TYR A 66 7.67 5.04 -73.79
C TYR A 66 8.89 4.28 -73.27
N PHE A 67 9.03 4.18 -71.94
CA PHE A 67 10.12 3.43 -71.33
C PHE A 67 9.93 1.95 -71.69
N HIS A 68 10.66 1.47 -72.70
CA HIS A 68 10.75 0.05 -72.96
C HIS A 68 11.57 -0.55 -71.82
N SER A 69 10.88 -1.12 -70.85
CA SER A 69 11.46 -2.06 -69.89
C SER A 69 12.22 -3.14 -70.67
N ARG A 70 13.53 -3.00 -70.78
CA ARG A 70 14.38 -4.12 -71.18
C ARG A 70 14.47 -5.03 -69.98
N ARG A 71 13.70 -6.11 -70.02
CA ARG A 71 13.95 -7.25 -69.14
C ARG A 71 15.32 -7.81 -69.53
N VAL A 72 16.35 -7.42 -68.80
CA VAL A 72 17.70 -7.93 -69.03
C VAL A 72 17.66 -9.43 -68.83
N LYS A 73 18.05 -10.20 -69.84
CA LYS A 73 18.00 -11.66 -69.75
C LYS A 73 19.04 -12.12 -68.73
N PRO A 74 18.77 -13.18 -67.94
CA PRO A 74 19.77 -13.72 -67.02
C PRO A 74 21.05 -14.07 -67.80
N GLY A 75 22.14 -13.34 -67.53
CA GLY A 75 23.43 -13.50 -68.22
C GLY A 75 23.89 -12.31 -69.07
N GLU A 76 23.01 -11.34 -69.41
CA GLU A 76 23.38 -10.13 -70.17
C GLU A 76 23.95 -8.99 -69.28
N VAL A 77 23.77 -9.08 -67.96
CA VAL A 77 24.43 -8.14 -67.02
C VAL A 77 25.78 -8.73 -66.65
N GLU A 78 26.86 -8.13 -67.15
CA GLU A 78 28.19 -8.37 -66.59
C GLU A 78 28.17 -7.94 -65.12
N LYS A 79 28.44 -8.89 -64.21
CA LYS A 79 28.53 -8.64 -62.77
C LYS A 79 29.98 -8.82 -62.33
N PRO A 80 30.92 -7.94 -62.75
CA PRO A 80 32.34 -8.07 -62.43
C PRO A 80 32.63 -8.06 -60.92
N TRP A 81 31.71 -7.54 -60.10
CA TRP A 81 31.77 -7.63 -58.63
C TRP A 81 31.52 -9.03 -58.06
N LEU A 82 31.03 -9.99 -58.86
CA LEU A 82 30.95 -11.41 -58.49
C LEU A 82 32.21 -12.20 -58.90
N GLU A 83 33.05 -11.66 -59.78
CA GLU A 83 34.26 -12.35 -60.27
C GLU A 83 35.41 -12.31 -59.25
N LYS A 84 35.49 -11.27 -58.41
CA LYS A 84 36.47 -11.15 -57.33
C LYS A 84 35.78 -11.16 -55.97
N THR A 85 35.82 -12.30 -55.31
CA THR A 85 35.39 -12.42 -53.91
C THR A 85 36.38 -11.68 -53.01
N ASN A 86 35.93 -10.65 -52.27
CA ASN A 86 36.76 -10.02 -51.25
C ASN A 86 36.74 -10.91 -49.99
N PRO A 87 37.87 -11.51 -49.56
CA PRO A 87 37.89 -12.38 -48.38
C PRO A 87 37.46 -11.66 -47.09
N LYS A 88 37.52 -10.32 -47.05
CA LYS A 88 37.06 -9.51 -45.91
C LYS A 88 35.54 -9.43 -45.78
N GLU A 89 34.78 -9.72 -46.84
CA GLU A 89 33.31 -9.69 -46.84
C GLU A 89 32.70 -10.79 -45.96
N LYS A 90 33.37 -11.95 -45.87
CA LYS A 90 32.98 -13.02 -44.93
C LYS A 90 32.99 -12.53 -43.49
N TRP A 91 33.96 -11.70 -43.11
CA TRP A 91 34.08 -11.16 -41.76
C TRP A 91 32.96 -10.17 -41.41
N VAL A 92 32.46 -9.42 -42.40
CA VAL A 92 31.29 -8.53 -42.22
C VAL A 92 30.02 -9.31 -41.89
N THR A 93 29.92 -10.56 -42.32
CA THR A 93 28.80 -11.45 -41.95
C THR A 93 29.08 -12.26 -40.68
N ILE A 94 30.31 -12.72 -40.49
CA ILE A 94 30.73 -13.54 -39.34
C ILE A 94 30.70 -12.73 -38.04
N PHE A 95 31.17 -11.48 -38.02
CA PHE A 95 31.22 -10.68 -36.80
C PHE A 95 29.84 -10.40 -36.19
N PRO A 96 28.81 -9.96 -36.96
CA PRO A 96 27.47 -9.81 -36.42
C PRO A 96 26.86 -11.13 -35.92
N ILE A 97 27.07 -12.24 -36.64
CA ILE A 97 26.56 -13.55 -36.22
C ILE A 97 27.22 -14.00 -34.92
N LEU A 98 28.55 -13.83 -34.79
CA LEU A 98 29.28 -14.10 -33.55
C LEU A 98 28.78 -13.20 -32.41
N ALA A 99 28.56 -11.91 -32.66
CA ALA A 99 28.03 -10.99 -31.66
C ALA A 99 26.62 -11.38 -31.20
N ILE A 100 25.74 -11.76 -32.12
CA ILE A 100 24.40 -12.28 -31.80
C ILE A 100 24.51 -13.57 -30.99
N PHE A 101 25.38 -14.50 -31.39
CA PHE A 101 25.60 -15.75 -30.67
C PHE A 101 26.13 -15.50 -29.24
N LEU A 102 27.13 -14.64 -29.08
CA LEU A 102 27.65 -14.24 -27.77
C LEU A 102 26.57 -13.56 -26.93
N GLY A 103 25.73 -12.72 -27.53
CA GLY A 103 24.57 -12.11 -26.88
C GLY A 103 23.59 -13.16 -26.37
N LEU A 104 23.22 -14.14 -27.20
CA LEU A 104 22.34 -15.24 -26.81
C LEU A 104 22.94 -16.12 -25.71
N VAL A 105 24.25 -16.42 -25.78
CA VAL A 105 24.96 -17.14 -24.72
C VAL A 105 24.94 -16.34 -23.41
N GLY A 106 25.20 -15.03 -23.48
CA GLY A 106 25.14 -14.14 -22.33
C GLY A 106 23.75 -14.07 -21.71
N SER A 107 22.70 -13.91 -22.53
CA SER A 107 21.30 -13.96 -22.08
C SER A 107 20.95 -15.30 -21.47
N GLY A 108 21.37 -16.41 -22.08
CA GLY A 108 21.17 -17.76 -21.56
C GLY A 108 21.84 -17.95 -20.20
N PHE A 109 23.07 -17.44 -20.03
CA PHE A 109 23.76 -17.47 -18.75
C PHE A 109 23.02 -16.64 -17.68
N LEU A 110 22.56 -15.43 -17.99
CA LEU A 110 21.82 -14.60 -17.04
C LEU A 110 20.48 -15.23 -16.63
N VAL A 111 19.78 -15.87 -17.57
CA VAL A 111 18.55 -16.62 -17.27
C VAL A 111 18.86 -17.83 -16.39
N TRP A 112 19.91 -18.59 -16.70
CA TRP A 112 20.33 -19.72 -15.89
C TRP A 112 20.75 -19.31 -14.48
N ASP A 113 21.55 -18.25 -14.33
CA ASP A 113 21.97 -17.71 -13.04
C ASP A 113 20.76 -17.24 -12.22
N GLY A 114 19.85 -16.51 -12.86
CA GLY A 114 18.57 -16.11 -12.28
C GLY A 114 17.78 -17.30 -11.76
N ILE A 115 17.54 -18.33 -12.60
CA ILE A 115 16.79 -19.54 -12.21
C ILE A 115 17.50 -20.31 -11.09
N ARG A 116 18.83 -20.42 -11.14
CA ARG A 116 19.63 -21.13 -10.13
C ARG A 116 19.62 -20.40 -8.79
N SER A 117 19.53 -19.06 -8.80
CA SER A 117 19.49 -18.25 -7.58
C SER A 117 18.16 -18.36 -6.82
N VAL A 118 17.09 -18.84 -7.47
CA VAL A 118 15.78 -19.03 -6.82
C VAL A 118 15.85 -20.17 -5.82
N VAL A 119 15.65 -19.84 -4.54
CA VAL A 119 15.60 -20.83 -3.46
C VAL A 119 14.37 -21.71 -3.64
N LYS A 120 14.58 -23.03 -3.69
CA LYS A 120 13.50 -24.04 -3.77
C LYS A 120 13.25 -24.62 -2.38
N ASN A 121 12.39 -23.96 -1.61
CA ASN A 121 11.99 -24.46 -0.30
C ASN A 121 10.90 -25.53 -0.43
N LYS A 122 11.00 -26.57 0.39
CA LYS A 122 9.92 -27.54 0.58
C LYS A 122 9.03 -27.01 1.69
N TYR A 123 7.73 -26.95 1.43
CA TYR A 123 6.75 -26.44 2.38
C TYR A 123 5.87 -27.56 2.91
N CYS A 124 5.58 -27.53 4.20
CA CYS A 124 4.66 -28.41 4.90
C CYS A 124 3.46 -27.59 5.39
N LEU A 125 2.27 -28.19 5.31
CA LEU A 125 1.04 -27.52 5.71
C LEU A 125 1.01 -27.35 7.24
N VAL A 126 0.72 -26.13 7.70
CA VAL A 126 0.46 -25.82 9.11
C VAL A 126 -1.02 -25.57 9.35
N MET A 127 -1.66 -24.84 8.44
CA MET A 127 -3.09 -24.55 8.54
C MET A 127 -3.67 -24.30 7.14
N ASP A 128 -4.85 -24.86 6.87
CA ASP A 128 -5.69 -24.55 5.72
C ASP A 128 -7.11 -24.35 6.24
N GLU A 129 -7.48 -23.10 6.48
CA GLU A 129 -8.77 -22.73 7.06
C GLU A 129 -9.65 -22.14 5.96
N ASP A 130 -10.74 -22.81 5.64
CA ASP A 130 -11.75 -22.38 4.67
C ASP A 130 -13.07 -21.94 5.34
N PHE A 131 -13.13 -21.98 6.68
CA PHE A 131 -14.28 -21.60 7.51
C PHE A 131 -15.57 -22.36 7.19
N SER A 132 -15.54 -23.44 6.40
CA SER A 132 -16.71 -24.25 6.07
C SER A 132 -17.33 -24.92 7.31
N GLN A 133 -16.52 -25.16 8.34
CA GLN A 133 -16.93 -25.77 9.62
C GLN A 133 -17.07 -24.73 10.75
N GLY A 134 -17.11 -23.44 10.42
CA GLY A 134 -17.11 -22.35 11.41
C GLY A 134 -15.71 -22.01 11.90
N LEU A 135 -15.64 -21.19 12.97
CA LEU A 135 -14.37 -20.70 13.52
C LEU A 135 -13.81 -21.69 14.57
N ASN A 136 -12.71 -22.38 14.25
CA ASN A 136 -12.12 -23.35 15.16
C ASN A 136 -11.47 -22.67 16.41
N PRO A 137 -12.00 -22.88 17.63
CA PRO A 137 -11.52 -22.21 18.84
C PRO A 137 -10.17 -22.74 19.34
N ASN A 138 -9.72 -23.90 18.85
CA ASN A 138 -8.38 -24.42 19.16
C ASN A 138 -7.29 -23.67 18.38
N ILE A 139 -7.67 -23.01 17.29
CA ILE A 139 -6.76 -22.22 16.45
C ILE A 139 -6.93 -20.74 16.77
N TRP A 140 -8.15 -20.24 16.67
CA TRP A 140 -8.47 -18.83 16.71
C TRP A 140 -8.92 -18.39 18.11
N THR A 141 -8.33 -17.29 18.58
CA THR A 141 -8.74 -16.59 19.80
C THR A 141 -9.27 -15.22 19.45
N LYS A 142 -10.50 -14.90 19.88
CA LYS A 142 -11.04 -13.53 19.83
C LYS A 142 -10.43 -12.71 20.98
N GLU A 143 -9.91 -11.54 20.69
CA GLU A 143 -9.42 -10.59 21.69
C GLU A 143 -10.52 -9.62 22.10
N VAL A 144 -10.53 -9.23 23.39
CA VAL A 144 -11.55 -8.36 23.99
C VAL A 144 -10.86 -7.31 24.86
N GLU A 145 -10.80 -6.09 24.35
CA GLU A 145 -10.14 -4.95 24.99
C GLU A 145 -10.84 -3.63 24.65
N VAL A 146 -10.58 -2.60 25.46
CA VAL A 146 -11.02 -1.21 25.28
C VAL A 146 -9.85 -0.20 25.24
N GLY A 147 -8.62 -0.71 25.31
CA GLY A 147 -7.40 0.10 25.51
C GLY A 147 -6.81 0.72 24.24
N GLY A 148 -7.35 0.40 23.06
CA GLY A 148 -6.88 0.96 21.78
C GLY A 148 -5.53 0.42 21.28
N TYR A 149 -5.08 -0.73 21.81
CA TYR A 149 -3.94 -1.52 21.33
C TYR A 149 -2.63 -0.74 21.08
N GLY A 150 -2.35 0.28 21.91
CA GLY A 150 -1.15 1.10 21.79
C GLY A 150 -1.18 2.14 20.65
N ASN A 151 -2.22 2.11 19.81
CA ASN A 151 -2.42 3.01 18.68
C ASN A 151 -3.51 4.08 18.95
N GLY A 152 -4.09 4.06 20.16
CA GLY A 152 -5.20 4.94 20.51
C GLY A 152 -6.48 4.66 19.72
N GLN A 153 -6.68 3.43 19.27
CA GLN A 153 -7.83 3.01 18.47
C GLN A 153 -9.17 3.20 19.22
N PHE A 154 -10.26 3.33 18.46
CA PHE A 154 -11.58 3.76 18.94
C PHE A 154 -12.61 2.63 19.00
N GLU A 155 -12.25 1.40 18.69
CA GLU A 155 -13.11 0.24 18.90
C GLU A 155 -12.93 -0.40 20.27
N GLN A 156 -14.02 -0.96 20.77
CA GLN A 156 -14.00 -2.06 21.71
C GLN A 156 -14.01 -3.36 20.90
N THR A 157 -13.03 -4.24 21.11
CA THR A 157 -13.07 -5.58 20.53
C THR A 157 -13.98 -6.50 21.33
N THR A 158 -14.72 -7.39 20.66
CA THR A 158 -15.73 -8.25 21.29
C THR A 158 -15.50 -9.73 20.98
N ASN A 159 -15.98 -10.60 21.86
CA ASN A 159 -15.98 -12.05 21.66
C ASN A 159 -17.33 -12.60 21.17
N THR A 160 -18.34 -11.74 21.01
CA THR A 160 -19.67 -12.10 20.53
C THR A 160 -19.71 -12.21 19.01
N ASP A 161 -20.72 -12.90 18.49
CA ASP A 161 -20.94 -13.06 17.04
C ASP A 161 -21.53 -11.81 16.37
N GLU A 162 -21.56 -10.68 17.07
CA GLU A 162 -21.88 -9.37 16.50
C GLU A 162 -20.76 -8.83 15.59
N ASN A 163 -19.50 -9.04 15.99
CA ASN A 163 -18.35 -8.45 15.28
C ASN A 163 -17.43 -9.50 14.66
N VAL A 164 -17.43 -10.75 15.16
CA VAL A 164 -16.63 -11.84 14.61
C VAL A 164 -17.49 -13.10 14.52
N TYR A 165 -17.83 -13.51 13.31
CA TYR A 165 -18.67 -14.68 13.04
C TYR A 165 -18.30 -15.32 11.71
N VAL A 166 -18.86 -16.50 11.43
CA VAL A 166 -18.75 -17.15 10.12
C VAL A 166 -20.11 -17.11 9.44
N GLU A 167 -20.13 -16.64 8.20
CA GLU A 167 -21.31 -16.55 7.34
C GLU A 167 -20.91 -17.00 5.93
N ASP A 168 -21.71 -17.86 5.30
CA ASP A 168 -21.48 -18.37 3.94
C ASP A 168 -20.06 -18.92 3.68
N GLY A 169 -19.50 -19.65 4.65
CA GLY A 169 -18.14 -20.21 4.56
C GLY A 169 -17.04 -19.14 4.56
N LYS A 170 -17.30 -17.96 5.13
CA LYS A 170 -16.33 -16.89 5.28
C LYS A 170 -16.30 -16.42 6.72
N LEU A 171 -15.11 -16.13 7.22
CA LEU A 171 -14.95 -15.35 8.44
C LEU A 171 -15.30 -13.89 8.15
N ILE A 172 -16.17 -13.32 8.97
CA ILE A 172 -16.59 -11.92 8.91
C ILE A 172 -16.08 -11.22 10.17
N ILE A 173 -15.28 -10.17 9.99
CA ILE A 173 -14.89 -9.23 11.05
C ILE A 173 -15.52 -7.88 10.73
N LYS A 174 -16.58 -7.52 11.47
CA LYS A 174 -17.43 -6.37 11.17
C LYS A 174 -17.34 -5.29 12.26
N ALA A 175 -17.05 -4.06 11.83
CA ALA A 175 -17.17 -2.90 12.70
C ALA A 175 -18.64 -2.47 12.84
N THR A 176 -19.06 -2.16 14.07
CA THR A 176 -20.40 -1.67 14.42
C THR A 176 -20.32 -0.43 15.30
N LEU A 177 -21.40 0.36 15.33
CA LEU A 177 -21.48 1.52 16.21
C LEU A 177 -21.68 1.07 17.66
N GLN A 178 -21.09 1.79 18.62
CA GLN A 178 -21.32 1.55 20.05
C GLN A 178 -22.77 1.91 20.46
N ASP A 179 -23.28 1.27 21.52
CA ASP A 179 -24.57 1.64 22.10
C ASP A 179 -24.57 3.13 22.52
N PRO A 180 -25.44 3.98 21.95
CA PRO A 180 -25.52 5.40 22.29
C PRO A 180 -25.72 5.67 23.78
N LYS A 181 -26.35 4.76 24.52
CA LYS A 181 -26.56 4.90 25.98
C LYS A 181 -25.25 4.93 26.75
N LEU A 182 -24.22 4.22 26.28
CA LEU A 182 -22.89 4.19 26.90
C LEU A 182 -22.11 5.48 26.61
N MET A 183 -22.51 6.23 25.58
CA MET A 183 -21.85 7.47 25.14
C MET A 183 -22.54 8.73 25.69
N GLN A 184 -23.85 8.67 25.91
CA GLN A 184 -24.68 9.82 26.29
C GLN A 184 -24.95 9.92 27.80
N LYS A 185 -24.50 8.93 28.59
CA LYS A 185 -24.64 8.93 30.05
C LYS A 185 -23.35 8.45 30.71
N ASN A 186 -23.11 8.91 31.94
CA ASN A 186 -22.00 8.41 32.74
C ASN A 186 -22.13 6.89 32.90
N ASN A 187 -21.11 6.17 32.47
CA ASN A 187 -21.14 4.71 32.49
C ASN A 187 -19.72 4.12 32.56
N VAL A 188 -19.62 2.85 32.93
CA VAL A 188 -18.36 2.10 32.97
C VAL A 188 -18.51 0.82 32.17
N ILE A 189 -17.58 0.58 31.24
CA ILE A 189 -17.36 -0.75 30.65
C ILE A 189 -16.27 -1.41 31.48
N ASN A 190 -16.62 -2.52 32.14
CA ASN A 190 -15.71 -3.29 32.96
C ASN A 190 -15.66 -4.76 32.48
N LEU A 191 -14.72 -5.04 31.58
CA LEU A 191 -14.52 -6.36 30.99
C LEU A 191 -13.94 -7.37 31.99
N LEU A 192 -13.28 -6.90 33.06
CA LEU A 192 -12.81 -7.77 34.15
C LEU A 192 -13.98 -8.35 34.93
N LYS A 193 -14.96 -7.49 35.28
CA LYS A 193 -16.18 -7.91 35.96
C LYS A 193 -17.01 -8.86 35.08
N ALA A 194 -16.99 -8.65 33.76
CA ALA A 194 -17.64 -9.53 32.80
C ALA A 194 -16.87 -10.85 32.57
N GLY A 195 -15.61 -10.96 33.01
CA GLY A 195 -14.76 -12.13 32.78
C GLY A 195 -14.34 -12.31 31.31
N THR A 196 -14.46 -11.27 30.48
CA THR A 196 -14.21 -11.36 29.03
C THR A 196 -12.89 -10.75 28.59
N CYS A 197 -12.26 -9.89 29.40
CA CYS A 197 -11.02 -9.21 28.99
C CYS A 197 -9.89 -10.20 28.70
N THR A 198 -9.22 -10.02 27.56
CA THR A 198 -8.06 -10.84 27.17
C THR A 198 -6.71 -10.23 27.54
N SER A 199 -6.69 -8.96 27.95
CA SER A 199 -5.48 -8.28 28.42
C SER A 199 -5.20 -8.55 29.89
N LYS A 200 -3.91 -8.46 30.25
CA LYS A 200 -3.46 -8.40 31.65
C LYS A 200 -3.34 -6.96 32.17
N VAL A 201 -3.44 -5.96 31.29
CA VAL A 201 -3.31 -4.54 31.64
C VAL A 201 -4.68 -3.99 31.97
N TRP A 202 -4.83 -3.42 33.18
CA TRP A 202 -6.13 -2.93 33.67
C TRP A 202 -6.78 -1.90 32.75
N SER A 203 -6.01 -0.95 32.21
CA SER A 203 -6.49 0.11 31.30
C SER A 203 -7.03 -0.44 29.98
N ASN A 204 -6.68 -1.67 29.62
CA ASN A 204 -7.22 -2.32 28.42
C ASN A 204 -8.55 -3.04 28.71
N CYS A 205 -8.93 -3.18 29.98
CA CYS A 205 -10.12 -3.93 30.39
C CYS A 205 -11.22 -3.05 30.98
N VAL A 206 -10.88 -1.85 31.46
CA VAL A 206 -11.83 -0.95 32.12
C VAL A 206 -11.72 0.44 31.54
N THR A 207 -12.87 1.00 31.15
CA THR A 207 -12.98 2.36 30.64
C THR A 207 -14.34 2.94 31.02
N SER A 208 -14.47 4.26 30.98
CA SER A 208 -15.71 4.94 31.38
C SER A 208 -16.02 6.14 30.52
N THR A 209 -17.31 6.38 30.40
CA THR A 209 -17.86 7.65 29.94
C THR A 209 -18.08 8.52 31.16
N ASN A 210 -17.47 9.70 31.15
CA ASN A 210 -17.71 10.78 32.10
C ASN A 210 -18.11 12.01 31.28
N LEU A 211 -19.26 12.59 31.62
CA LEU A 211 -19.83 13.77 30.97
C LEU A 211 -19.88 14.96 31.94
N THR A 212 -19.20 14.86 33.09
CA THR A 212 -19.08 15.95 34.05
C THR A 212 -18.26 17.07 33.42
N ALA A 213 -18.70 18.32 33.57
CA ALA A 213 -18.04 19.49 32.98
C ALA A 213 -16.51 19.48 33.22
N GLY A 214 -15.73 19.50 32.13
CA GLY A 214 -14.27 19.48 32.17
C GLY A 214 -13.62 18.09 32.09
N ASN A 215 -14.39 17.00 32.14
CA ASN A 215 -13.91 15.64 31.92
C ASN A 215 -14.83 14.93 30.92
N ASN A 216 -14.53 15.06 29.63
CA ASN A 216 -15.31 14.51 28.51
C ASN A 216 -14.70 13.20 27.97
N SER A 217 -14.22 12.32 28.85
CA SER A 217 -13.80 10.97 28.46
C SER A 217 -15.01 10.13 28.06
N VAL A 218 -14.91 9.38 26.97
CA VAL A 218 -15.94 8.46 26.51
C VAL A 218 -15.36 7.07 26.32
N VAL A 219 -16.19 6.05 26.50
CA VAL A 219 -15.84 4.68 26.09
C VAL A 219 -15.61 4.60 24.56
N PRO A 220 -14.99 3.52 24.05
CA PRO A 220 -14.80 3.34 22.61
C PRO A 220 -16.12 3.55 21.82
N PRO A 221 -16.16 4.50 20.87
CA PRO A 221 -17.37 4.86 20.11
C PRO A 221 -17.79 3.81 19.06
N ALA A 222 -16.94 2.82 18.79
CA ALA A 222 -17.25 1.71 17.91
C ALA A 222 -17.00 0.37 18.61
N ARG A 223 -17.50 -0.71 18.02
CA ARG A 223 -17.18 -2.09 18.36
C ARG A 223 -16.65 -2.79 17.12
N SER A 224 -15.73 -3.73 17.29
CA SER A 224 -15.18 -4.49 16.18
C SER A 224 -14.58 -5.82 16.66
N GLY A 225 -13.81 -6.48 15.79
CA GLY A 225 -13.14 -7.72 16.07
C GLY A 225 -11.64 -7.67 15.81
N ARG A 226 -10.92 -8.38 16.68
CA ARG A 226 -9.51 -8.76 16.50
C ARG A 226 -9.38 -10.21 16.91
N ILE A 227 -8.84 -11.04 16.03
CA ILE A 227 -8.58 -12.45 16.31
C ILE A 227 -7.15 -12.81 16.00
N ASN A 228 -6.64 -13.83 16.68
CA ASN A 228 -5.28 -14.31 16.47
C ASN A 228 -5.17 -15.83 16.52
N THR A 229 -4.10 -16.37 15.93
CA THR A 229 -3.80 -17.81 15.93
C THR A 229 -2.82 -18.25 17.01
N LYS A 230 -2.46 -17.37 17.97
CA LYS A 230 -1.33 -17.55 18.90
C LYS A 230 -1.32 -18.89 19.63
N LYS A 231 -2.51 -19.40 19.99
CA LYS A 231 -2.66 -20.66 20.73
C LYS A 231 -2.49 -21.90 19.84
N GLY A 232 -2.91 -21.85 18.58
CA GLY A 232 -2.99 -23.03 17.72
C GLY A 232 -2.02 -23.06 16.55
N ALA A 233 -1.94 -21.99 15.75
CA ALA A 233 -1.14 -21.97 14.51
C ALA A 233 -0.12 -20.83 14.52
N ASN A 234 1.15 -21.16 14.30
CA ASN A 234 2.26 -20.23 14.16
C ASN A 234 3.32 -20.87 13.28
N ILE A 235 4.13 -20.05 12.62
CA ILE A 235 5.21 -20.52 11.75
C ILE A 235 6.48 -19.72 11.99
N ARG A 236 7.62 -20.38 11.80
CA ARG A 236 8.93 -19.74 11.58
C ARG A 236 9.38 -20.11 10.18
N TYR A 237 9.53 -19.11 9.33
CA TYR A 237 9.82 -19.24 7.89
C TYR A 237 8.76 -20.03 7.12
N GLY A 238 8.27 -19.46 6.03
CA GLY A 238 7.13 -20.08 5.36
C GLY A 238 6.46 -19.20 4.34
N ARG A 239 5.22 -19.57 4.07
CA ARG A 239 4.29 -18.80 3.28
C ARG A 239 2.96 -18.69 4.02
N ILE A 240 2.38 -17.49 4.00
CA ILE A 240 1.01 -17.24 4.42
C ILE A 240 0.27 -16.61 3.26
N GLU A 241 -0.93 -17.08 3.00
CA GLU A 241 -1.85 -16.50 2.02
C GLU A 241 -3.22 -16.34 2.69
N VAL A 242 -3.73 -15.11 2.74
CA VAL A 242 -5.06 -14.79 3.25
C VAL A 242 -5.89 -14.24 2.11
N THR A 243 -6.94 -14.94 1.71
CA THR A 243 -7.88 -14.46 0.69
C THR A 243 -8.99 -13.68 1.36
N ALA A 244 -9.00 -12.36 1.16
CA ALA A 244 -9.93 -11.47 1.82
C ALA A 244 -10.44 -10.33 0.92
N LYS A 245 -11.62 -9.83 1.23
CA LYS A 245 -12.19 -8.58 0.70
C LYS A 245 -12.16 -7.53 1.81
N LEU A 246 -11.52 -6.39 1.55
CA LEU A 246 -11.33 -5.35 2.57
C LEU A 246 -12.63 -4.53 2.79
N PRO A 247 -12.81 -3.94 3.99
CA PRO A 247 -13.98 -3.10 4.29
C PRO A 247 -13.97 -1.75 3.55
N GLU A 248 -15.16 -1.17 3.43
CA GLU A 248 -15.42 0.21 2.98
C GLU A 248 -16.13 0.99 4.08
N GLY A 249 -15.57 2.16 4.40
CA GLY A 249 -16.08 3.04 5.43
C GLY A 249 -14.97 3.92 5.97
N ASP A 250 -15.29 5.21 6.15
CA ASP A 250 -14.34 6.16 6.68
C ASP A 250 -13.84 5.72 8.06
N TRP A 251 -12.52 5.89 8.23
CA TRP A 251 -11.81 5.63 9.48
C TRP A 251 -11.73 4.16 9.88
N LEU A 252 -12.11 3.21 9.01
CA LEU A 252 -11.81 1.80 9.21
C LEU A 252 -10.35 1.50 8.90
N TRP A 253 -9.75 0.61 9.68
CA TRP A 253 -8.35 0.19 9.54
C TRP A 253 -8.26 -1.34 9.59
N PRO A 254 -8.50 -2.02 8.45
CA PRO A 254 -8.27 -3.46 8.34
C PRO A 254 -6.78 -3.78 8.33
N ALA A 255 -6.40 -4.88 9.00
CA ALA A 255 -5.04 -5.39 8.98
C ALA A 255 -5.00 -6.93 8.98
N ILE A 256 -4.00 -7.45 8.26
CA ILE A 256 -3.57 -8.85 8.26
C ILE A 256 -2.09 -8.82 8.55
N TRP A 257 -1.70 -9.30 9.73
CA TRP A 257 -0.38 -9.04 10.27
C TRP A 257 0.01 -10.13 11.26
N MET A 258 1.24 -10.07 11.76
CA MET A 258 1.78 -11.10 12.62
C MET A 258 2.60 -10.52 13.76
N LEU A 259 2.50 -11.18 14.91
CA LEU A 259 3.35 -10.93 16.07
C LEU A 259 4.10 -12.21 16.47
N PRO A 260 5.24 -12.08 17.16
CA PRO A 260 6.02 -13.23 17.62
C PRO A 260 5.24 -13.98 18.70
N ARG A 261 5.23 -15.32 18.62
CA ARG A 261 4.59 -16.19 19.61
C ARG A 261 5.13 -15.91 21.02
N GLN A 262 6.44 -15.71 21.11
CA GLN A 262 7.16 -15.36 22.33
C GLN A 262 7.97 -14.09 22.12
N SER A 263 8.01 -13.23 23.14
CA SER A 263 8.81 -12.00 23.12
C SER A 263 10.27 -12.26 23.49
N VAL A 264 10.96 -13.12 22.73
CA VAL A 264 12.33 -13.61 23.00
C VAL A 264 13.33 -12.47 23.20
N TYR A 265 13.20 -11.40 22.41
CA TYR A 265 14.11 -10.25 22.47
C TYR A 265 13.60 -9.11 23.35
N GLY A 266 12.48 -9.30 24.06
CA GLY A 266 11.83 -8.29 24.89
C GLY A 266 10.56 -7.69 24.26
N ALA A 267 10.04 -6.63 24.90
CA ALA A 267 8.82 -5.97 24.47
C ALA A 267 8.92 -5.41 23.04
N TRP A 268 7.76 -5.21 22.40
CA TRP A 268 7.67 -4.56 21.09
C TRP A 268 8.42 -3.22 21.07
N PRO A 269 9.15 -2.86 19.99
CA PRO A 269 9.29 -3.58 18.72
C PRO A 269 10.47 -4.57 18.70
N ARG A 270 11.12 -4.84 19.84
CA ARG A 270 12.35 -5.65 19.88
C ARG A 270 12.16 -7.07 19.38
N SER A 271 10.98 -7.67 19.59
CA SER A 271 10.68 -9.03 19.11
C SER A 271 10.03 -9.07 17.73
N GLY A 272 9.87 -7.92 17.06
CA GLY A 272 9.38 -7.84 15.69
C GLY A 272 7.85 -7.78 15.54
N GLU A 273 7.42 -7.28 14.38
CA GLU A 273 6.04 -7.31 13.85
C GLU A 273 6.13 -7.43 12.32
N ILE A 274 5.23 -8.20 11.71
CA ILE A 274 5.17 -8.34 10.24
C ILE A 274 3.77 -7.95 9.79
N ASP A 275 3.65 -6.79 9.16
CA ASP A 275 2.40 -6.35 8.54
C ASP A 275 2.34 -6.85 7.10
N ILE A 276 1.56 -7.90 6.89
CA ILE A 276 1.34 -8.45 5.55
C ILE A 276 0.58 -7.41 4.74
N ILE A 277 -0.55 -6.93 5.26
CA ILE A 277 -1.21 -5.72 4.78
C ILE A 277 -1.85 -4.92 5.92
N GLU A 278 -1.85 -3.62 5.73
CA GLU A 278 -2.73 -2.66 6.37
C GLU A 278 -3.37 -1.77 5.32
N SER A 279 -4.61 -1.35 5.53
CA SER A 279 -5.31 -0.44 4.62
C SER A 279 -6.20 0.53 5.39
N ARG A 280 -6.80 1.48 4.67
CA ARG A 280 -7.82 2.38 5.18
C ARG A 280 -9.13 2.04 4.47
N GLY A 281 -10.24 2.01 5.19
CA GLY A 281 -11.57 1.85 4.57
C GLY A 281 -12.09 3.11 3.89
N ASN A 282 -11.42 4.26 4.08
CA ASN A 282 -11.77 5.53 3.45
C ASN A 282 -11.90 5.40 1.92
N ASN A 283 -12.64 6.32 1.32
CA ASN A 283 -12.76 6.36 -0.13
C ASN A 283 -11.41 6.64 -0.80
N TRP A 284 -11.13 5.96 -1.92
CA TRP A 284 -9.93 6.15 -2.75
C TRP A 284 -9.71 7.59 -3.23
N THR A 285 -10.75 8.43 -3.22
CA THR A 285 -10.67 9.86 -3.58
C THR A 285 -9.91 10.70 -2.56
N TYR A 286 -9.66 10.17 -1.36
CA TYR A 286 -8.96 10.90 -0.30
C TYR A 286 -7.47 11.02 -0.65
N LYS A 287 -6.85 12.17 -0.35
CA LYS A 287 -5.46 12.45 -0.74
C LYS A 287 -4.44 11.45 -0.18
N GLN A 288 -4.70 10.93 1.02
CA GLN A 288 -3.84 9.92 1.68
C GLN A 288 -4.01 8.52 1.06
N GLY A 289 -5.01 8.33 0.20
CA GLY A 289 -5.48 7.03 -0.22
C GLY A 289 -6.52 6.45 0.74
N GLY A 290 -7.15 5.36 0.29
CA GLY A 290 -8.20 4.68 1.03
C GLY A 290 -8.17 3.19 0.77
N ASN A 291 -9.33 2.65 0.46
CA ASN A 291 -9.57 1.24 0.12
C ASN A 291 -8.87 0.78 -1.16
N ASP A 292 -8.23 1.69 -1.90
CA ASP A 292 -7.40 1.40 -3.08
C ASP A 292 -5.92 1.15 -2.75
N ILE A 293 -5.48 1.35 -1.50
CA ILE A 293 -4.07 1.22 -1.11
C ILE A 293 -3.91 0.21 0.02
N VAL A 294 -2.98 -0.72 -0.15
CA VAL A 294 -2.44 -1.52 0.95
C VAL A 294 -1.01 -1.12 1.25
N SER A 295 -0.62 -1.26 2.51
CA SER A 295 0.71 -0.99 3.04
C SER A 295 1.25 -2.28 3.67
N SER A 296 2.54 -2.55 3.50
CA SER A 296 3.24 -3.61 4.25
C SER A 296 4.46 -3.01 4.94
N ALA A 297 4.75 -3.48 6.15
CA ALA A 297 5.88 -3.02 6.94
C ALA A 297 6.43 -4.16 7.81
N LEU A 298 7.66 -4.00 8.26
CA LEU A 298 8.24 -4.78 9.34
C LEU A 298 8.54 -3.82 10.46
N HIS A 299 8.12 -4.09 11.70
CA HIS A 299 8.53 -3.28 12.85
C HIS A 299 9.68 -3.96 13.58
N TRP A 300 10.73 -3.19 13.89
CA TRP A 300 11.88 -3.65 14.67
C TRP A 300 12.64 -2.45 15.22
N GLY A 301 13.12 -2.55 16.45
CA GLY A 301 13.88 -1.47 17.07
C GLY A 301 14.31 -1.81 18.49
N PRO A 302 15.30 -1.09 19.05
CA PRO A 302 15.71 -1.30 20.44
C PRO A 302 14.64 -0.88 21.46
N ASN A 303 13.73 0.04 21.08
CA ASN A 303 12.58 0.46 21.89
C ASN A 303 11.50 1.09 20.99
N SER A 304 10.35 1.47 21.57
CA SER A 304 9.21 2.04 20.84
C SER A 304 9.49 3.40 20.19
N ALA A 305 10.38 4.21 20.77
CA ALA A 305 10.77 5.50 20.19
C ALA A 305 11.66 5.35 18.95
N ASN A 306 12.34 4.22 18.83
CA ASN A 306 13.32 3.92 17.78
C ASN A 306 12.86 2.73 16.94
N ASP A 307 11.60 2.75 16.50
CA ASP A 307 11.07 1.74 15.59
C ASP A 307 11.49 2.03 14.13
N GLY A 308 12.04 1.02 13.47
CA GLY A 308 12.63 1.08 12.14
C GLY A 308 11.65 0.90 10.97
N TRP A 309 10.34 0.78 11.24
CA TRP A 309 9.32 0.37 10.27
C TRP A 309 9.35 1.13 8.94
N TRP A 310 9.56 2.44 8.99
CA TRP A 310 9.60 3.34 7.84
C TRP A 310 10.65 2.95 6.79
N LYS A 311 11.69 2.19 7.16
CA LYS A 311 12.70 1.68 6.23
C LYS A 311 12.24 0.47 5.41
N THR A 312 11.13 -0.15 5.78
CA THR A 312 10.53 -1.30 5.07
C THR A 312 9.07 -1.09 4.71
N ASN A 313 8.51 0.07 5.06
CA ASN A 313 7.17 0.45 4.67
C ASN A 313 7.10 0.71 3.18
N ASN A 314 6.26 -0.07 2.50
CA ASN A 314 5.93 0.16 1.10
C ASN A 314 4.43 0.06 0.92
N LYS A 315 3.92 0.81 -0.06
CA LYS A 315 2.50 0.86 -0.39
C LYS A 315 2.29 0.37 -1.81
N ARG A 316 1.16 -0.29 -2.04
CA ARG A 316 0.74 -0.73 -3.36
C ARG A 316 -0.70 -0.33 -3.62
N LYS A 317 -0.88 0.52 -4.62
CA LYS A 317 -2.20 0.92 -5.12
C LYS A 317 -2.78 -0.16 -6.02
N ALA A 318 -4.08 -0.41 -5.89
CA ALA A 318 -4.85 -1.26 -6.77
C ALA A 318 -4.96 -0.64 -8.18
N LEU A 319 -4.88 -1.47 -9.22
CA LEU A 319 -4.95 -1.00 -10.61
C LEU A 319 -6.40 -0.97 -11.07
N HIS A 320 -6.93 0.23 -11.35
CA HIS A 320 -8.29 0.45 -11.85
C HIS A 320 -9.41 -0.19 -11.00
N THR A 321 -9.17 -0.39 -9.71
CA THR A 321 -10.11 -0.98 -8.75
C THR A 321 -9.74 -0.55 -7.32
N THR A 322 -10.50 -1.02 -6.34
CA THR A 322 -10.15 -1.00 -4.92
C THR A 322 -9.94 -2.43 -4.41
N TYR A 323 -9.31 -2.60 -3.24
CA TYR A 323 -9.18 -3.90 -2.57
C TYR A 323 -10.46 -4.33 -1.83
N SER A 324 -11.46 -3.45 -1.80
CA SER A 324 -12.79 -3.71 -1.24
C SER A 324 -13.82 -4.19 -2.29
N ALA A 325 -13.55 -3.98 -3.58
CA ALA A 325 -14.44 -4.37 -4.68
C ALA A 325 -14.60 -5.89 -4.83
N GLY A 326 -13.65 -6.68 -4.32
CA GLY A 326 -13.68 -8.13 -4.42
C GLY A 326 -12.57 -8.80 -3.60
N PHE A 327 -12.54 -10.13 -3.63
CA PHE A 327 -11.52 -10.91 -2.94
C PHE A 327 -10.16 -10.73 -3.60
N ASN A 328 -9.15 -10.49 -2.76
CA ASN A 328 -7.76 -10.45 -3.11
C ASN A 328 -7.00 -11.42 -2.20
N MET A 329 -5.95 -12.05 -2.72
CA MET A 329 -5.05 -12.85 -1.90
C MET A 329 -3.89 -11.98 -1.42
N PHE A 330 -3.74 -11.85 -0.11
CA PHE A 330 -2.67 -11.12 0.54
C PHE A 330 -1.65 -12.14 1.07
N GLY A 331 -0.44 -12.06 0.54
CA GLY A 331 0.56 -13.09 0.73
C GLY A 331 1.83 -12.58 1.41
N LEU A 332 2.48 -13.48 2.14
CA LEU A 332 3.81 -13.34 2.73
C LEU A 332 4.63 -14.56 2.32
N GLU A 333 5.87 -14.36 1.90
CA GLU A 333 6.89 -15.42 1.82
C GLU A 333 8.13 -14.98 2.59
N TRP A 334 8.61 -15.86 3.46
CA TRP A 334 9.63 -15.54 4.45
C TRP A 334 10.60 -16.72 4.67
N SER A 335 11.88 -16.40 4.78
CA SER A 335 13.01 -17.32 4.99
C SER A 335 14.08 -16.67 5.87
N GLU A 336 15.16 -17.38 6.16
CA GLU A 336 16.34 -16.83 6.85
C GLU A 336 16.99 -15.69 6.04
N LYS A 337 16.79 -15.67 4.71
CA LYS A 337 17.50 -14.81 3.77
C LYS A 337 16.70 -13.61 3.30
N TYR A 338 15.38 -13.73 3.26
CA TYR A 338 14.49 -12.68 2.79
C TYR A 338 13.07 -12.81 3.33
N LEU A 339 12.33 -11.71 3.26
CA LEU A 339 10.91 -11.63 3.49
C LEU A 339 10.30 -10.70 2.44
N PHE A 340 9.19 -11.12 1.81
CA PHE A 340 8.41 -10.23 0.97
C PHE A 340 6.91 -10.48 1.12
N THR A 341 6.13 -9.42 0.93
CA THR A 341 4.68 -9.47 0.87
C THR A 341 4.21 -9.21 -0.55
N TYR A 342 3.01 -9.67 -0.89
CA TYR A 342 2.48 -9.55 -2.25
C TYR A 342 0.94 -9.60 -2.27
N VAL A 343 0.36 -9.16 -3.39
CA VAL A 343 -1.08 -9.23 -3.62
C VAL A 343 -1.38 -10.05 -4.88
N ASN A 344 -2.28 -11.03 -4.78
CA ASN A 344 -2.77 -11.94 -5.82
C ASN A 344 -1.73 -12.89 -6.44
N THR A 345 -0.50 -12.42 -6.67
CA THR A 345 0.61 -13.23 -7.19
C THR A 345 1.93 -12.73 -6.63
N ARG A 346 2.88 -13.63 -6.44
CA ARG A 346 4.24 -13.32 -5.92
C ARG A 346 5.01 -12.32 -6.79
N LEU A 347 4.57 -12.10 -8.04
CA LEU A 347 5.12 -11.07 -8.92
C LEU A 347 4.67 -9.65 -8.56
N LEU A 348 3.51 -9.49 -7.90
CA LEU A 348 2.98 -8.20 -7.47
C LEU A 348 3.36 -7.93 -6.01
N GLN A 349 4.67 -7.82 -5.76
CA GLN A 349 5.20 -7.57 -4.42
C GLN A 349 4.79 -6.18 -3.91
N VAL A 350 4.51 -6.08 -2.61
CA VAL A 350 4.30 -4.80 -1.92
C VAL A 350 5.61 -4.36 -1.28
N THR A 351 6.23 -5.21 -0.44
CA THR A 351 7.55 -4.97 0.14
C THR A 351 8.47 -6.16 -0.06
N TYR A 352 9.78 -5.91 -0.15
CA TYR A 352 10.84 -6.92 -0.18
C TYR A 352 12.00 -6.50 0.72
N THR A 353 12.33 -7.34 1.69
CA THR A 353 13.44 -7.15 2.62
C THR A 353 14.38 -8.34 2.55
N ASN A 354 15.64 -8.09 2.18
CA ASN A 354 16.70 -9.09 2.29
C ASN A 354 17.41 -9.01 3.65
N PHE A 355 17.90 -10.13 4.14
CA PHE A 355 18.61 -10.25 5.41
C PHE A 355 20.13 -10.38 5.23
N LYS A 356 20.70 -9.74 4.20
CA LYS A 356 22.16 -9.72 3.97
C LYS A 356 22.95 -8.95 5.05
N LYS A 357 22.27 -8.13 5.85
CA LYS A 357 22.86 -7.34 6.94
C LYS A 357 21.96 -7.40 8.17
N PRO A 358 22.54 -7.34 9.39
CA PRO A 358 21.77 -7.34 10.64
C PRO A 358 20.70 -6.26 10.68
N MET A 359 19.54 -6.56 11.26
CA MET A 359 18.42 -5.60 11.32
C MET A 359 18.76 -4.35 12.16
N TYR A 360 19.59 -4.45 13.20
CA TYR A 360 20.12 -3.27 13.92
C TYR A 360 20.86 -2.30 12.99
N LYS A 361 21.79 -2.84 12.19
CA LYS A 361 22.53 -2.05 11.20
C LYS A 361 21.63 -1.50 10.10
N ARG A 362 20.57 -2.22 9.72
CA ARG A 362 19.56 -1.71 8.79
C ARG A 362 18.79 -0.54 9.40
N GLY A 363 18.43 -0.63 10.68
CA GLY A 363 17.71 0.40 11.43
C GLY A 363 18.50 1.70 11.56
N GLY A 364 19.83 1.63 11.64
CA GLY A 364 20.68 2.83 11.71
C GLY A 364 20.29 3.73 12.89
N PHE A 365 20.00 3.09 14.02
CA PHE A 365 19.53 3.76 15.24
C PHE A 365 20.64 4.64 15.83
N PRO A 366 20.31 5.74 16.52
CA PRO A 366 21.30 6.57 17.19
C PRO A 366 22.00 5.80 18.32
N ASP A 367 23.18 6.27 18.74
CA ASP A 367 23.90 5.64 19.86
C ASP A 367 23.22 5.90 21.21
N VAL A 368 22.47 7.01 21.31
CA VAL A 368 21.75 7.45 22.51
C VAL A 368 20.33 7.85 22.15
N ASP A 369 19.41 7.51 23.04
CA ASP A 369 18.01 7.92 22.94
C ASP A 369 17.84 9.39 23.36
N GLN A 370 16.67 9.98 23.11
CA GLN A 370 16.39 11.39 23.44
C GLN A 370 16.56 11.72 24.93
N ASN A 371 16.39 10.74 25.81
CA ASN A 371 16.58 10.87 27.26
C ASN A 371 18.04 10.63 27.71
N GLY A 372 18.99 10.45 26.78
CA GLY A 372 20.41 10.19 27.06
C GLY A 372 20.74 8.73 27.37
N THR A 373 19.76 7.82 27.34
CA THR A 373 20.02 6.38 27.54
C THR A 373 20.75 5.80 26.34
N ARG A 374 21.86 5.10 26.58
CA ARG A 374 22.59 4.41 25.50
C ARG A 374 21.73 3.30 24.89
N LEU A 375 21.58 3.31 23.58
CA LEU A 375 20.95 2.24 22.84
C LEU A 375 21.96 1.11 22.60
N THR A 376 21.51 -0.11 22.82
CA THR A 376 22.29 -1.33 22.60
C THR A 376 21.53 -2.24 21.65
N ASP A 377 22.28 -3.04 20.88
CA ASP A 377 21.69 -4.01 19.96
C ASP A 377 21.08 -5.18 20.74
N PRO A 378 19.73 -5.30 20.76
CA PRO A 378 19.03 -6.32 21.54
C PRO A 378 19.14 -7.72 20.91
N TRP A 379 19.63 -7.82 19.67
CA TRP A 379 19.69 -9.06 18.89
C TRP A 379 21.07 -9.71 18.88
N THR A 380 22.03 -9.16 19.63
CA THR A 380 23.38 -9.74 19.82
C THR A 380 23.37 -11.16 20.38
N VAL A 381 22.27 -11.58 21.01
CA VAL A 381 22.05 -12.93 21.53
C VAL A 381 21.64 -13.94 20.47
N SER A 382 21.21 -13.49 19.28
CA SER A 382 20.84 -14.38 18.18
C SER A 382 22.05 -14.65 17.28
N PRO A 383 22.25 -15.92 16.84
CA PRO A 383 23.22 -16.21 15.78
C PRO A 383 22.73 -15.74 14.40
N ASN A 384 21.43 -15.43 14.26
CA ASN A 384 20.82 -15.17 12.95
C ASN A 384 20.81 -13.67 12.61
N VAL A 385 21.20 -13.37 11.38
CA VAL A 385 21.30 -11.98 10.86
C VAL A 385 19.92 -11.32 10.71
N ASN A 386 18.87 -12.12 10.54
CA ASN A 386 17.50 -11.67 10.34
C ASN A 386 16.72 -11.43 11.64
N ALA A 387 17.32 -11.63 12.82
CA ALA A 387 16.67 -11.29 14.09
C ALA A 387 16.15 -9.83 14.08
N PRO A 388 14.90 -9.58 14.53
CA PRO A 388 14.04 -10.48 15.30
C PRO A 388 13.12 -11.41 14.48
N PHE A 389 13.24 -11.41 13.15
CA PHE A 389 12.40 -12.21 12.25
C PHE A 389 12.94 -13.63 12.06
N ASP A 390 13.43 -14.22 13.15
CA ASP A 390 14.00 -15.55 13.25
C ASP A 390 13.29 -16.42 14.32
N GLN A 391 12.17 -15.94 14.84
CA GLN A 391 11.30 -16.61 15.82
C GLN A 391 10.00 -17.10 15.19
N GLU A 392 9.17 -17.85 15.91
CA GLU A 392 7.81 -18.19 15.45
C GLU A 392 6.88 -16.98 15.55
N PHE A 393 6.08 -16.74 14.51
CA PHE A 393 5.06 -15.70 14.47
C PHE A 393 3.66 -16.31 14.30
N TYR A 394 2.66 -15.68 14.92
CA TYR A 394 1.24 -16.02 14.78
C TYR A 394 0.50 -14.94 14.00
N LEU A 395 -0.56 -15.33 13.31
CA LEU A 395 -1.36 -14.44 12.47
C LEU A 395 -2.41 -13.69 13.32
N ILE A 396 -2.68 -12.45 12.94
CA ILE A 396 -3.71 -11.57 13.51
C ILE A 396 -4.54 -10.99 12.36
N LEU A 397 -5.85 -11.02 12.53
CA LEU A 397 -6.83 -10.42 11.62
C LEU A 397 -7.70 -9.46 12.43
N ASN A 398 -7.85 -8.22 11.97
CA ASN A 398 -8.73 -7.26 12.64
C ASN A 398 -9.27 -6.19 11.69
N VAL A 399 -10.29 -5.48 12.17
CA VAL A 399 -10.73 -4.19 11.64
C VAL A 399 -10.71 -3.20 12.81
N ALA A 400 -9.66 -2.39 12.91
CA ALA A 400 -9.64 -1.28 13.86
C ALA A 400 -10.49 -0.11 13.35
N VAL A 401 -10.84 0.81 14.26
CA VAL A 401 -11.60 2.02 13.93
C VAL A 401 -10.88 3.23 14.51
N GLY A 402 -10.59 4.23 13.68
CA GLY A 402 -9.87 5.43 14.09
C GLY A 402 -8.48 5.13 14.66
N GLY A 403 -7.94 6.07 15.43
CA GLY A 403 -6.61 5.97 16.03
C GLY A 403 -5.98 7.34 16.27
N THR A 404 -5.03 7.43 17.20
CA THR A 404 -4.32 8.67 17.55
C THR A 404 -2.82 8.58 17.30
N ASN A 405 -2.40 7.74 16.37
CA ASN A 405 -1.00 7.40 16.10
C ASN A 405 -0.50 7.97 14.75
N GLY A 406 -1.24 8.87 14.10
CA GLY A 406 -0.90 9.43 12.80
C GLY A 406 -1.32 8.58 11.60
N TRP A 407 -1.95 7.41 11.80
CA TRP A 407 -2.43 6.60 10.68
C TRP A 407 -3.43 7.37 9.81
N PHE A 408 -4.37 8.09 10.44
CA PHE A 408 -5.21 9.08 9.77
C PHE A 408 -4.61 10.47 9.99
N GLU A 409 -4.24 11.19 8.93
CA GLU A 409 -3.50 12.44 9.05
C GLU A 409 -4.36 13.58 9.60
N ASP A 410 -3.85 14.30 10.61
CA ASP A 410 -4.51 15.45 11.20
C ASP A 410 -4.76 16.58 10.17
N GLY A 411 -5.95 17.17 10.21
CA GLY A 411 -6.33 18.27 9.32
C GLY A 411 -6.48 17.88 7.85
N LYS A 412 -6.54 16.58 7.52
CA LYS A 412 -6.78 16.08 6.16
C LYS A 412 -8.11 15.34 6.08
N SER A 413 -8.67 15.31 4.86
CA SER A 413 -9.85 14.51 4.50
C SER A 413 -11.03 14.66 5.48
N GLU A 414 -11.19 15.86 6.05
CA GLU A 414 -12.23 16.18 7.03
C GLU A 414 -12.25 15.23 8.24
N LYS A 415 -11.07 14.72 8.64
CA LYS A 415 -10.90 13.93 9.86
C LYS A 415 -11.47 14.69 11.07
N PRO A 416 -12.44 14.12 11.81
CA PRO A 416 -13.17 14.84 12.85
C PRO A 416 -12.44 14.96 14.19
N TRP A 417 -11.26 14.35 14.34
CA TRP A 417 -10.46 14.42 15.57
C TRP A 417 -9.00 14.80 15.26
N TYR A 418 -8.31 15.29 16.29
CA TYR A 418 -6.85 15.45 16.29
C TYR A 418 -6.21 14.41 17.20
N ASP A 419 -5.04 13.91 16.83
CA ASP A 419 -4.38 12.83 17.57
C ASP A 419 -3.98 13.24 18.99
N ALA A 420 -3.58 14.50 19.17
CA ALA A 420 -3.23 15.06 20.48
C ALA A 420 -4.46 15.47 21.32
N SER A 421 -5.68 15.38 20.79
CA SER A 421 -6.90 15.78 21.50
C SER A 421 -7.23 14.77 22.61
N PRO A 422 -7.40 15.21 23.88
CA PRO A 422 -7.85 14.32 24.95
C PRO A 422 -9.31 13.86 24.74
N THR A 423 -10.07 14.52 23.85
CA THR A 423 -11.44 14.17 23.50
C THR A 423 -11.56 13.48 22.15
N ALA A 424 -10.46 13.00 21.54
CA ALA A 424 -10.48 12.44 20.18
C ALA A 424 -11.59 11.39 19.93
N LYS A 425 -11.81 10.46 20.88
CA LYS A 425 -12.90 9.47 20.81
C LYS A 425 -14.29 10.10 20.83
N LYS A 426 -14.46 11.19 21.58
CA LYS A 426 -15.71 11.95 21.65
C LYS A 426 -15.91 12.77 20.38
N ASP A 427 -14.88 13.43 19.88
CA ASP A 427 -14.93 14.21 18.65
C ASP A 427 -15.32 13.30 17.47
N PHE A 428 -14.74 12.09 17.42
CA PHE A 428 -15.16 11.03 16.51
C PHE A 428 -16.65 10.65 16.68
N TRP A 429 -17.12 10.41 17.90
CA TRP A 429 -18.52 10.06 18.16
C TRP A 429 -19.53 11.16 17.77
N ASP A 430 -19.18 12.41 18.08
CA ASP A 430 -20.03 13.57 17.80
C ASP A 430 -20.16 13.79 16.28
N ALA A 431 -19.14 13.43 15.51
CA ALA A 431 -19.13 13.48 14.04
C ALA A 431 -19.74 12.23 13.36
N ARG A 432 -20.37 11.30 14.09
CA ARG A 432 -20.88 10.05 13.50
C ARG A 432 -21.86 10.22 12.34
N GLU A 433 -22.64 11.30 12.34
CA GLU A 433 -23.58 11.58 11.24
C GLU A 433 -22.84 11.89 9.92
N GLN A 434 -21.56 12.27 9.98
CA GLN A 434 -20.69 12.48 8.81
C GLN A 434 -20.10 11.16 8.30
N TRP A 435 -19.52 10.34 9.18
CA TRP A 435 -18.74 9.18 8.75
C TRP A 435 -19.51 7.86 8.76
N TYR A 436 -20.48 7.66 9.65
CA TYR A 436 -21.19 6.38 9.75
C TYR A 436 -21.98 6.02 8.49
N PRO A 437 -22.62 6.95 7.77
CA PRO A 437 -23.26 6.66 6.48
C PRO A 437 -22.30 6.13 5.41
N THR A 438 -20.99 6.36 5.56
CA THR A 438 -19.98 5.85 4.61
C THR A 438 -19.66 4.37 4.81
N TRP A 439 -20.07 3.77 5.94
CA TRP A 439 -19.84 2.36 6.27
C TRP A 439 -20.81 1.45 5.48
N THR A 440 -20.63 1.41 4.17
CA THR A 440 -21.43 0.61 3.23
C THR A 440 -21.06 -0.89 3.30
N GLN A 441 -19.79 -1.19 3.56
CA GLN A 441 -19.27 -2.55 3.73
C GLN A 441 -18.26 -2.58 4.89
N PRO A 442 -18.67 -2.38 6.15
CA PRO A 442 -17.75 -2.21 7.28
C PRO A 442 -17.12 -3.52 7.78
N GLN A 443 -17.12 -4.57 6.96
CA GLN A 443 -16.57 -5.87 7.29
C GLN A 443 -15.36 -6.25 6.43
N LEU A 444 -14.35 -6.83 7.08
CA LEU A 444 -13.34 -7.65 6.45
C LEU A 444 -13.93 -9.05 6.27
N GLU A 445 -14.00 -9.53 5.04
CA GLU A 445 -14.47 -10.88 4.72
C GLU A 445 -13.27 -11.74 4.33
N VAL A 446 -13.06 -12.86 5.02
CA VAL A 446 -11.93 -13.77 4.76
C VAL A 446 -12.49 -15.12 4.33
N SER A 447 -12.18 -15.54 3.11
CA SER A 447 -12.66 -16.81 2.56
C SER A 447 -11.69 -17.96 2.79
N ARG A 448 -10.39 -17.68 2.97
CA ARG A 448 -9.39 -18.72 3.22
C ARG A 448 -8.14 -18.16 3.88
N VAL A 449 -7.55 -18.93 4.79
CA VAL A 449 -6.21 -18.70 5.34
C VAL A 449 -5.37 -19.96 5.13
N LEU A 450 -4.28 -19.84 4.37
CA LEU A 450 -3.30 -20.89 4.16
C LEU A 450 -1.98 -20.50 4.84
N MET A 451 -1.49 -21.34 5.75
CA MET A 451 -0.18 -21.22 6.37
C MET A 451 0.63 -22.48 6.08
N MET A 452 1.81 -22.28 5.49
CA MET A 452 2.76 -23.33 5.19
C MET A 452 4.12 -22.95 5.75
N GLN A 453 4.79 -23.90 6.41
CA GLN A 453 6.12 -23.69 6.96
C GLN A 453 7.16 -24.37 6.09
N GLN A 454 8.38 -23.83 6.05
CA GLN A 454 9.50 -24.59 5.48
C GLN A 454 9.70 -25.89 6.28
N CYS A 455 10.01 -26.98 5.58
CA CYS A 455 10.28 -28.30 6.19
C CYS A 455 11.39 -29.05 5.47
N ASN A 456 12.35 -28.30 4.92
CA ASN A 456 13.53 -28.84 4.27
C ASN A 456 14.66 -29.14 5.26
N GLY A 457 14.49 -28.82 6.56
CA GLY A 457 15.50 -29.07 7.60
C GLY A 457 16.70 -28.13 7.56
N ASN A 458 16.66 -27.09 6.72
CA ASN A 458 17.69 -26.07 6.60
C ASN A 458 17.31 -24.78 7.34
N GLU A 459 16.28 -24.81 8.18
CA GLU A 459 15.75 -23.63 8.88
C GLU A 459 16.74 -23.03 9.90
N ASP A 460 17.82 -23.76 10.23
CA ASP A 460 18.87 -23.35 11.16
C ASP A 460 20.27 -23.23 10.49
N LEU A 461 20.34 -23.26 9.14
CA LEU A 461 21.57 -23.10 8.33
C LEU A 461 21.58 -21.76 7.57
#